data_AF-A0A371RIG9-F1
#
_entry.id   AF-A0A371RIG9-F1
#
_cell.length_a   1.000
_cell.length_b   1.000
_cell.length_c   1.000
_cell.angle_alpha   90.00
_cell.angle_beta   90.00
_cell.angle_gamma   90.00
#
_symmetry.space_group_name_H-M   'P 1'
#
loop_
_entity.id
_entity.type
_entity.pdbx_description
1 polymer ?
#
loop_
_entity_poly.entity_id
_entity_poly.type
_entity_poly.pdbx_seq_one_letter_code
_entity_poly.pdbx_strand_id
1 'polypeptide(L)'
;MRHLIIIAATLALLGCGPEEEPTPTRAAAENYHRELRGYEYHEDVMRDSEGTHYYVQSALSGYFRTDDEDLPVSLTELASSGCQIPRPEETDALYIVHVGGSEQQAPIHYITNQAMNDAAERMVSAYVQREGDMPAYARFKAGRTMPITNVVVTEREKPVFLILISQGDLIWSFQPAEGTQIRQIVALTPGMLGFAHLPEGTEVHSLYGRSLARCGIKPARMPKEHWSFVRNVKESSYGQDLLAENRKRARDFDRWMRETFDLGFYSAVEGLHLSNALIGPMPASEDARAPYLPLLGSAVLLSPSDFVMAASQKTFSSQSEALVRQTATEAAGGSLSNLVARGN
;
A
#
# COMPACT_ATOMS: atom_id res chain seq x y z
N MET A 1 59.09 -1.68 40.25
CA MET A 1 57.85 -1.02 39.79
C MET A 1 57.86 -1.01 38.27
N ARG A 2 57.10 -1.91 37.63
CA ARG A 2 56.94 -1.98 36.17
C ARG A 2 55.52 -1.51 35.87
N HIS A 3 55.38 -0.40 35.16
CA HIS A 3 54.10 0.09 34.68
C HIS A 3 53.67 -0.72 33.46
N LEU A 4 52.55 -1.42 33.59
CA LEU A 4 51.85 -2.09 32.49
C LEU A 4 50.89 -1.06 31.88
N ILE A 5 51.18 -0.60 30.67
CA ILE A 5 50.27 0.26 29.90
C ILE A 5 49.32 -0.69 29.15
N ILE A 6 48.06 -0.75 29.59
CA ILE A 6 46.98 -1.42 28.85
C ILE A 6 46.42 -0.39 27.86
N ILE A 7 46.75 -0.56 26.58
CA ILE A 7 46.10 0.15 25.49
C ILE A 7 44.77 -0.56 25.24
N ALA A 8 43.67 0.03 25.72
CA ALA A 8 42.33 -0.37 25.34
C ALA A 8 42.10 0.06 23.88
N ALA A 9 42.21 -0.90 22.95
CA ALA A 9 41.82 -0.71 21.56
C ALA A 9 40.29 -0.80 21.48
N THR A 10 39.63 0.35 21.46
CA THR A 10 38.20 0.47 21.17
C THR A 10 38.00 0.14 19.68
N LEU A 11 37.66 -1.12 19.38
CA LEU A 11 37.17 -1.49 18.05
C LEU A 11 35.82 -0.80 17.84
N ALA A 12 35.80 0.26 17.03
CA ALA A 12 34.58 0.77 16.43
C ALA A 12 34.09 -0.29 15.43
N LEU A 13 33.11 -1.08 15.86
CA LEU A 13 32.26 -1.84 14.95
C LEU A 13 31.45 -0.82 14.14
N LEU A 14 32.00 -0.37 13.02
CA LEU A 14 31.22 0.25 11.95
C LEU A 14 30.26 -0.84 11.47
N GLY A 15 29.03 -0.81 11.99
CA GLY A 15 27.98 -1.72 11.59
C GLY A 15 27.75 -1.61 10.09
N CYS A 16 27.76 -2.75 9.41
CA CYS A 16 27.22 -2.88 8.06
C CYS A 16 25.70 -2.66 8.14
N GLY A 17 25.28 -1.40 8.24
CA GLY A 17 23.93 -1.02 7.88
C GLY A 17 23.76 -1.12 6.36
N PRO A 18 22.53 -1.34 5.86
CA PRO A 18 22.27 -1.23 4.43
C PRO A 18 22.76 0.14 3.93
N GLU A 19 23.53 0.14 2.84
CA GLU A 19 24.01 1.38 2.23
C GLU A 19 22.81 2.17 1.69
N GLU A 20 22.72 3.45 2.07
CA GLU A 20 21.68 4.36 1.57
C GLU A 20 21.69 4.42 0.04
N GLU A 21 20.51 4.34 -0.59
CA GLU A 21 20.44 4.46 -2.05
C GLU A 21 20.80 5.88 -2.48
N PRO A 22 21.73 6.06 -3.44
CA PRO A 22 22.09 7.38 -3.92
C PRO A 22 20.88 8.05 -4.59
N THR A 23 20.71 9.35 -4.36
CA THR A 23 19.67 10.15 -5.05
C THR A 23 19.83 10.02 -6.57
N PRO A 24 18.77 9.63 -7.31
CA PRO A 24 18.87 9.49 -8.75
C PRO A 24 19.20 10.81 -9.46
N THR A 25 19.90 10.74 -10.59
CA THR A 25 20.42 11.91 -11.31
C THR A 25 19.40 12.64 -12.18
N ARG A 26 18.32 11.96 -12.57
CA ARG A 26 17.24 12.55 -13.37
C ARG A 26 16.37 13.47 -12.51
N ALA A 27 15.60 14.39 -13.08
CA ALA A 27 14.63 15.14 -12.28
C ALA A 27 13.46 14.23 -11.84
N ALA A 28 13.06 14.29 -10.57
CA ALA A 28 11.93 13.51 -10.03
C ALA A 28 10.62 13.76 -10.81
N ALA A 29 10.43 14.99 -11.30
CA ALA A 29 9.30 15.38 -12.14
C ALA A 29 9.26 14.69 -13.51
N GLU A 30 10.28 13.93 -13.90
CA GLU A 30 10.31 13.18 -15.16
C GLU A 30 10.19 11.66 -14.97
N ASN A 31 10.14 11.18 -13.73
CA ASN A 31 10.11 9.75 -13.38
C ASN A 31 8.69 9.27 -13.05
N TYR A 32 7.84 9.36 -14.07
CA TYR A 32 6.51 8.76 -14.04
C TYR A 32 6.08 8.28 -15.42
N HIS A 33 5.14 7.34 -15.44
CA HIS A 33 4.47 6.89 -16.66
C HIS A 33 2.99 7.30 -16.63
N ARG A 34 2.46 7.62 -17.81
CA ARG A 34 1.04 7.97 -17.97
C ARG A 34 0.22 6.69 -18.05
N GLU A 35 -0.79 6.60 -17.20
CA GLU A 35 -1.69 5.47 -17.10
C GLU A 35 -3.14 5.84 -17.38
N LEU A 36 -3.98 4.80 -17.51
CA LEU A 36 -5.42 4.93 -17.77
C LEU A 36 -6.10 5.95 -16.87
N ARG A 37 -5.74 5.97 -15.58
CA ARG A 37 -6.42 6.78 -14.56
C ARG A 37 -5.45 7.70 -13.81
N GLY A 38 -4.31 8.07 -14.38
CA GLY A 38 -3.38 8.98 -13.72
C GLY A 38 -1.94 8.74 -14.07
N TYR A 39 -1.06 8.99 -13.10
CA TYR A 39 0.36 8.76 -13.21
C TYR A 39 0.77 7.63 -12.27
N GLU A 40 1.61 6.76 -12.80
CA GLU A 40 2.39 5.78 -12.07
C GLU A 40 3.76 6.39 -11.80
N TYR A 41 4.09 6.58 -10.53
CA TYR A 41 5.35 7.17 -10.11
C TYR A 41 6.34 6.08 -9.81
N HIS A 42 7.60 6.32 -10.16
CA HIS A 42 8.68 5.42 -9.75
C HIS A 42 8.79 5.36 -8.22
N GLU A 43 9.27 4.24 -7.68
CA GLU A 43 9.19 3.92 -6.25
C GLU A 43 9.95 4.88 -5.33
N ASP A 44 10.92 5.62 -5.86
CA ASP A 44 11.72 6.62 -5.14
C ASP A 44 11.16 8.06 -5.28
N VAL A 45 10.10 8.24 -6.06
CA VAL A 45 9.44 9.54 -6.23
C VAL A 45 8.48 9.78 -5.07
N MET A 46 8.54 10.99 -4.53
CA MET A 46 7.68 11.51 -3.49
C MET A 46 6.91 12.73 -3.98
N ARG A 47 5.68 12.92 -3.48
CA ARG A 47 4.86 14.10 -3.79
C ARG A 47 4.31 14.76 -2.55
N ASP A 48 4.13 16.07 -2.63
CA ASP A 48 3.44 16.89 -1.62
C ASP A 48 2.01 17.27 -2.06
N SER A 49 1.33 18.05 -1.23
CA SER A 49 -0.04 18.54 -1.47
C SER A 49 -0.13 19.63 -2.55
N GLU A 50 0.98 20.30 -2.86
CA GLU A 50 1.07 21.29 -3.95
C GLU A 50 1.28 20.61 -5.31
N GLY A 51 1.58 19.30 -5.28
CA GLY A 51 1.82 18.49 -6.46
C GLY A 51 3.27 18.53 -6.94
N THR A 52 4.19 19.09 -6.13
CA THR A 52 5.62 19.07 -6.38
C THR A 52 6.17 17.65 -6.25
N HIS A 53 7.20 17.34 -7.04
CA HIS A 53 7.84 16.02 -7.06
C HIS A 53 9.25 16.13 -6.52
N TYR A 54 9.60 15.16 -5.68
CA TYR A 54 10.90 15.07 -5.03
C TYR A 54 11.39 13.63 -5.09
N TYR A 55 12.68 13.44 -4.80
CA TYR A 55 13.16 12.13 -4.40
C TYR A 55 12.93 11.94 -2.92
N VAL A 56 12.52 10.73 -2.52
CA VAL A 56 12.24 10.39 -1.13
C VAL A 56 13.47 10.61 -0.24
N GLN A 57 14.69 10.37 -0.75
CA GLN A 57 15.97 10.65 -0.06
C GLN A 57 16.13 12.12 0.35
N SER A 58 15.39 13.04 -0.26
CA SER A 58 15.41 14.46 0.13
C SER A 58 14.73 14.71 1.47
N ALA A 59 13.80 13.83 1.88
CA ALA A 59 13.04 13.93 3.13
C ALA A 59 13.29 12.76 4.09
N LEU A 60 13.78 11.63 3.60
CA LEU A 60 14.15 10.45 4.40
C LEU A 60 15.65 10.24 4.40
N SER A 61 16.21 10.03 5.58
CA SER A 61 17.60 9.59 5.75
C SER A 61 17.69 8.06 5.79
N GLY A 62 18.68 7.50 5.11
CA GLY A 62 18.91 6.04 5.10
C GLY A 62 17.86 5.26 4.32
N TYR A 63 17.20 5.89 3.35
CA TYR A 63 16.18 5.25 2.54
C TYR A 63 16.77 4.15 1.65
N PHE A 64 16.07 3.03 1.61
CA PHE A 64 16.23 1.97 0.62
C PHE A 64 14.86 1.39 0.28
N ARG A 65 14.74 0.83 -0.92
CA ARG A 65 13.48 0.22 -1.36
C ARG A 65 13.21 -1.05 -0.59
N THR A 66 11.94 -1.25 -0.24
CA THR A 66 11.52 -2.52 0.36
C THR A 66 11.74 -3.67 -0.59
N ASP A 67 12.31 -4.76 -0.09
CA ASP A 67 12.49 -5.99 -0.84
C ASP A 67 11.74 -7.19 -0.23
N ASP A 68 11.97 -8.37 -0.83
CA ASP A 68 11.35 -9.63 -0.44
C ASP A 68 11.87 -10.19 0.91
N GLU A 69 12.95 -9.63 1.46
CA GLU A 69 13.62 -10.04 2.70
C GLU A 69 13.29 -9.12 3.88
N ASP A 70 12.70 -7.94 3.62
CA ASP A 70 12.21 -6.98 4.62
C ASP A 70 10.96 -7.45 5.37
N LEU A 71 11.05 -8.62 6.00
CA LEU A 71 9.94 -9.28 6.66
C LEU A 71 9.61 -8.60 8.00
N PRO A 72 8.34 -8.23 8.24
CA PRO A 72 7.91 -7.82 9.57
C PRO A 72 8.00 -9.01 10.54
N VAL A 73 8.24 -8.73 11.81
CA VAL A 73 8.32 -9.78 12.85
C VAL A 73 6.94 -10.25 13.30
N SER A 74 5.91 -9.44 13.09
CA SER A 74 4.54 -9.80 13.46
C SER A 74 3.50 -9.11 12.59
N LEU A 75 2.44 -9.85 12.26
CA LEU A 75 1.21 -9.33 11.68
C LEU A 75 0.11 -9.43 12.74
N THR A 76 -0.57 -8.31 12.98
CA THR A 76 -1.62 -8.20 14.01
C THR A 76 -2.91 -7.68 13.37
N GLU A 77 -4.05 -8.07 13.91
CA GLU A 77 -5.34 -7.70 13.32
C GLU A 77 -5.67 -6.23 13.57
N LEU A 78 -6.01 -5.52 12.49
CA LEU A 78 -6.55 -4.17 12.53
C LEU A 78 -8.07 -4.22 12.67
N ALA A 79 -8.60 -3.76 13.78
CA ALA A 79 -10.04 -3.60 13.95
C ALA A 79 -10.61 -2.58 12.95
N SER A 80 -11.86 -2.80 12.50
CA SER A 80 -12.60 -1.81 11.72
C SER A 80 -13.44 -0.93 12.65
N SER A 81 -13.50 0.36 12.32
CA SER A 81 -14.33 1.35 13.02
C SER A 81 -15.78 1.40 12.52
N GLY A 82 -16.64 2.15 13.22
CA GLY A 82 -18.02 2.41 12.83
C GLY A 82 -18.16 3.57 11.85
N CYS A 83 -19.38 3.84 11.33
CA CYS A 83 -19.61 4.89 10.33
C CYS A 83 -19.60 6.33 10.87
N GLN A 84 -19.39 6.51 12.18
CA GLN A 84 -19.24 7.84 12.78
C GLN A 84 -17.78 8.24 12.74
N ILE A 85 -17.43 9.03 11.74
CA ILE A 85 -16.05 9.45 11.50
C ILE A 85 -15.72 10.65 12.39
N PRO A 86 -14.57 10.63 13.08
CA PRO A 86 -14.12 11.75 13.89
C PRO A 86 -13.81 12.97 13.02
N ARG A 87 -14.01 14.16 13.58
CA ARG A 87 -13.64 15.43 12.94
C ARG A 87 -12.30 15.92 13.48
N PRO A 88 -11.52 16.63 12.66
CA PRO A 88 -10.32 17.32 13.12
C PRO A 88 -10.65 18.35 14.19
N GLU A 89 -9.74 18.55 15.12
CA GLU A 89 -9.80 19.68 16.03
C GLU A 89 -9.37 20.98 15.31
N GLU A 90 -9.80 22.13 15.81
CA GLU A 90 -9.42 23.43 15.23
C GLU A 90 -7.89 23.69 15.24
N THR A 91 -7.17 22.98 16.11
CA THR A 91 -5.70 23.11 16.23
C THR A 91 -4.93 22.18 15.29
N ASP A 92 -5.60 21.22 14.65
CA ASP A 92 -4.94 20.26 13.77
C ASP A 92 -4.51 20.90 12.44
N ALA A 93 -3.36 20.44 11.93
CA ALA A 93 -3.05 20.53 10.51
C ALA A 93 -3.64 19.31 9.79
N LEU A 94 -4.50 19.58 8.81
CA LEU A 94 -5.27 18.56 8.11
C LEU A 94 -4.67 18.26 6.74
N TYR A 95 -4.34 17.00 6.50
CA TYR A 95 -3.81 16.55 5.21
C TYR A 95 -4.57 15.35 4.67
N ILE A 96 -4.61 15.26 3.34
CA ILE A 96 -5.27 14.18 2.61
C ILE A 96 -4.25 13.51 1.71
N VAL A 97 -4.16 12.19 1.78
CA VAL A 97 -3.40 11.36 0.84
C VAL A 97 -4.38 10.44 0.11
N HIS A 98 -4.43 10.54 -1.22
CA HIS A 98 -5.34 9.75 -2.05
C HIS A 98 -4.59 9.06 -3.18
N VAL A 99 -4.30 7.79 -2.99
CA VAL A 99 -3.55 6.96 -3.94
C VAL A 99 -4.43 5.85 -4.52
N GLY A 100 -4.11 5.37 -5.72
CA GLY A 100 -4.71 4.14 -6.23
C GLY A 100 -4.09 2.89 -5.63
N GLY A 101 -2.76 2.91 -5.51
CA GLY A 101 -1.90 1.90 -4.92
C GLY A 101 -0.46 2.42 -4.87
N SER A 102 0.51 1.52 -4.94
CA SER A 102 1.94 1.80 -4.92
C SER A 102 2.66 0.82 -5.85
N GLU A 103 3.76 1.27 -6.44
CA GLU A 103 4.68 0.39 -7.17
C GLU A 103 5.49 -0.47 -6.19
N GLN A 104 5.79 0.08 -5.02
CA GLN A 104 6.51 -0.62 -3.97
C GLN A 104 5.62 -1.70 -3.34
N GLN A 105 6.15 -2.91 -3.25
CA GLN A 105 5.47 -4.05 -2.66
C GLN A 105 6.05 -4.35 -1.27
N ALA A 106 5.20 -4.67 -0.32
CA ALA A 106 5.61 -5.29 0.93
C ALA A 106 5.68 -6.82 0.75
N PRO A 107 6.57 -7.53 1.46
CA PRO A 107 6.61 -8.99 1.46
C PRO A 107 5.48 -9.58 2.35
N ILE A 108 4.28 -9.02 2.22
CA ILE A 108 3.05 -9.42 2.90
C ILE A 108 2.03 -9.79 1.83
N HIS A 109 1.57 -11.02 1.90
CA HIS A 109 0.68 -11.60 0.91
C HIS A 109 -0.58 -12.10 1.58
N TYR A 110 -1.67 -12.14 0.81
CA TYR A 110 -2.92 -12.68 1.30
C TYR A 110 -3.65 -13.48 0.22
N ILE A 111 -4.49 -14.41 0.66
CA ILE A 111 -5.38 -15.20 -0.19
C ILE A 111 -6.77 -15.16 0.44
N THR A 112 -7.78 -14.86 -0.36
CA THR A 112 -9.19 -15.02 0.06
C THR A 112 -9.69 -16.41 -0.30
N ASN A 113 -10.65 -16.91 0.45
CA ASN A 113 -11.33 -18.17 0.16
C ASN A 113 -11.91 -18.18 -1.26
N GLN A 114 -12.47 -17.06 -1.73
CA GLN A 114 -12.96 -16.94 -3.10
C GLN A 114 -11.83 -17.12 -4.12
N ALA A 115 -10.71 -16.42 -3.95
CA ALA A 115 -9.58 -16.52 -4.89
C ALA A 115 -8.96 -17.93 -4.90
N MET A 116 -8.92 -18.58 -3.75
CA MET A 116 -8.46 -19.97 -3.60
C MET A 116 -9.39 -20.95 -4.33
N ASN A 117 -10.70 -20.83 -4.13
CA ASN A 117 -11.70 -21.66 -4.80
C ASN A 117 -11.67 -21.47 -6.32
N ASP A 118 -11.63 -20.22 -6.79
CA ASP A 118 -11.55 -19.92 -8.22
C ASP A 118 -10.28 -20.50 -8.85
N ALA A 119 -9.15 -20.46 -8.14
CA ALA A 119 -7.90 -21.06 -8.57
C ALA A 119 -7.98 -22.59 -8.63
N ALA A 120 -8.58 -23.21 -7.62
CA ALA A 120 -8.77 -24.65 -7.56
C ALA A 120 -9.69 -25.15 -8.69
N GLU A 121 -10.81 -24.46 -8.95
CA GLU A 121 -11.72 -24.79 -10.06
C GLU A 121 -11.03 -24.71 -11.43
N ARG A 122 -10.23 -23.67 -11.65
CA ARG A 122 -9.43 -23.55 -12.88
C ARG A 122 -8.39 -24.66 -13.01
N MET A 123 -7.73 -25.04 -11.91
CA MET A 123 -6.78 -26.15 -11.89
C MET A 123 -7.46 -27.47 -12.24
N VAL A 124 -8.60 -27.78 -11.61
CA VAL A 124 -9.41 -28.97 -11.88
C VAL A 124 -9.82 -29.01 -13.34
N SER A 125 -10.37 -27.91 -13.86
CA SER A 125 -10.81 -27.81 -15.26
C SER A 125 -9.66 -28.07 -16.23
N ALA A 126 -8.49 -27.50 -15.97
CA ALA A 126 -7.31 -27.69 -16.80
C ALA A 126 -6.73 -29.11 -16.70
N TYR A 127 -6.76 -29.74 -15.53
CA TYR A 127 -6.33 -31.13 -15.33
C TYR A 127 -7.19 -32.10 -16.15
N VAL A 128 -8.52 -31.91 -16.12
CA VAL A 128 -9.47 -32.72 -16.92
C VAL A 128 -9.26 -32.51 -18.42
N GLN A 129 -9.13 -31.26 -18.87
CA GLN A 129 -8.89 -30.94 -20.28
C GLN A 129 -7.56 -31.50 -20.83
N ARG A 130 -6.62 -31.81 -19.95
CA ARG A 130 -5.32 -32.38 -20.28
C ARG A 130 -5.23 -33.88 -19.98
N GLU A 131 -6.36 -34.55 -19.79
CA GLU A 131 -6.45 -36.00 -19.60
C GLU A 131 -5.57 -36.50 -18.43
N GLY A 132 -5.42 -35.66 -17.39
CA GLY A 132 -4.68 -36.00 -16.19
C GLY A 132 -3.24 -35.49 -16.13
N ASP A 133 -2.79 -34.70 -17.11
CA ASP A 133 -1.53 -33.96 -17.01
C ASP A 133 -1.68 -32.70 -16.13
N MET A 134 -0.78 -32.57 -15.14
CA MET A 134 -0.84 -31.51 -14.15
C MET A 134 -0.43 -30.16 -14.77
N PRO A 135 -1.31 -29.15 -14.78
CA PRO A 135 -0.97 -27.85 -15.34
C PRO A 135 -0.01 -27.07 -14.43
N ALA A 136 0.82 -26.22 -15.04
CA ALA A 136 1.75 -25.36 -14.31
C ALA A 136 0.99 -24.35 -13.42
N TYR A 137 1.40 -24.25 -12.15
CA TYR A 137 0.73 -23.40 -11.14
C TYR A 137 0.65 -21.92 -11.52
N ALA A 138 1.64 -21.40 -12.26
CA ALA A 138 1.67 -20.00 -12.68
C ALA A 138 0.38 -19.53 -13.40
N ARG A 139 -0.44 -20.45 -13.93
CA ARG A 139 -1.73 -20.18 -14.58
C ARG A 139 -2.91 -20.02 -13.62
N PHE A 140 -2.74 -20.37 -12.34
CA PHE A 140 -3.78 -20.42 -11.33
C PHE A 140 -3.36 -19.72 -10.03
N LYS A 141 -2.42 -18.77 -10.10
CA LYS A 141 -1.96 -18.02 -8.93
C LYS A 141 -3.16 -17.54 -8.10
N ALA A 142 -3.19 -17.95 -6.84
CA ALA A 142 -4.12 -17.45 -5.84
C ALA A 142 -3.42 -16.42 -4.97
N GLY A 143 -4.14 -15.36 -4.65
CA GLY A 143 -3.68 -14.31 -3.74
C GLY A 143 -2.97 -13.14 -4.39
N ARG A 144 -2.61 -12.20 -3.53
CA ARG A 144 -2.13 -10.86 -3.89
C ARG A 144 -1.06 -10.41 -2.89
N THR A 145 -0.10 -9.67 -3.40
CA THR A 145 0.92 -8.98 -2.60
C THR A 145 0.37 -7.61 -2.21
N MET A 146 0.64 -7.20 -0.97
CA MET A 146 0.21 -5.89 -0.46
C MET A 146 1.18 -4.81 -0.96
N PRO A 147 0.69 -3.78 -1.67
CA PRO A 147 1.50 -2.61 -1.97
C PRO A 147 1.69 -1.78 -0.69
N ILE A 148 2.76 -0.98 -0.65
CA ILE A 148 3.10 -0.12 0.50
C ILE A 148 3.39 1.32 0.06
N THR A 149 2.84 2.29 0.79
CA THR A 149 3.13 3.71 0.62
C THR A 149 3.73 4.27 1.91
N ASN A 150 4.90 4.89 1.81
CA ASN A 150 5.50 5.68 2.88
C ASN A 150 4.78 7.02 3.02
N VAL A 151 4.40 7.36 4.24
CA VAL A 151 3.83 8.65 4.64
C VAL A 151 4.88 9.38 5.45
N VAL A 152 5.62 10.25 4.78
CA VAL A 152 6.70 11.06 5.37
C VAL A 152 6.08 12.28 6.03
N VAL A 153 6.16 12.37 7.35
CA VAL A 153 5.53 13.45 8.12
C VAL A 153 6.61 14.39 8.63
N THR A 154 6.53 15.66 8.21
CA THR A 154 7.49 16.73 8.53
C THR A 154 6.81 17.96 9.12
N GLU A 155 5.48 17.97 9.23
CA GLU A 155 4.71 18.98 9.94
C GLU A 155 5.00 18.95 11.45
N ARG A 156 5.53 20.05 11.98
CA ARG A 156 6.01 20.18 13.37
C ARG A 156 5.33 21.31 14.14
N GLU A 157 4.67 22.24 13.45
CA GLU A 157 4.02 23.39 14.08
C GLU A 157 2.69 22.99 14.71
N LYS A 158 2.00 22.02 14.10
CA LYS A 158 0.68 21.56 14.55
C LYS A 158 0.56 20.05 14.59
N PRO A 159 -0.26 19.49 15.50
CA PRO A 159 -0.64 18.09 15.44
C PRO A 159 -1.35 17.77 14.12
N VAL A 160 -1.07 16.60 13.57
CA VAL A 160 -1.52 16.20 12.24
C VAL A 160 -2.78 15.35 12.34
N PHE A 161 -3.81 15.75 11.60
CA PHE A 161 -4.96 14.92 11.26
C PHE A 161 -4.81 14.43 9.82
N LEU A 162 -4.68 13.12 9.63
CA LEU A 162 -4.46 12.50 8.32
C LEU A 162 -5.72 11.81 7.81
N ILE A 163 -6.09 12.09 6.57
CA ILE A 163 -7.09 11.31 5.83
C ILE A 163 -6.35 10.51 4.75
N LEU A 164 -6.35 9.19 4.89
CA LEU A 164 -5.67 8.25 4.01
C LEU A 164 -6.68 7.49 3.17
N ILE A 165 -6.56 7.56 1.85
CA ILE A 165 -7.53 7.01 0.91
C ILE A 165 -6.79 6.18 -0.13
N SER A 166 -7.17 4.90 -0.27
CA SER A 166 -6.67 4.03 -1.33
C SER A 166 -7.82 3.62 -2.28
N GLN A 167 -7.50 3.29 -3.54
CA GLN A 167 -8.49 2.68 -4.46
C GLN A 167 -8.49 1.15 -4.41
N GLY A 168 -7.44 0.54 -3.87
CA GLY A 168 -7.29 -0.89 -3.67
C GLY A 168 -6.67 -1.22 -2.32
N ASP A 169 -6.04 -2.39 -2.21
CA ASP A 169 -5.33 -2.78 -1.00
C ASP A 169 -4.09 -1.91 -0.81
N LEU A 170 -3.73 -1.60 0.44
CA LEU A 170 -2.54 -0.80 0.71
C LEU A 170 -2.09 -0.90 2.17
N ILE A 171 -0.78 -0.85 2.38
CA ILE A 171 -0.16 -0.60 3.68
C ILE A 171 0.34 0.83 3.70
N TRP A 172 -0.03 1.58 4.73
CA TRP A 172 0.56 2.89 5.01
C TRP A 172 1.70 2.74 6.02
N SER A 173 2.92 3.09 5.63
CA SER A 173 4.10 3.06 6.49
C SER A 173 4.46 4.48 6.93
N PHE A 174 4.36 4.79 8.22
CA PHE A 174 4.60 6.16 8.70
C PHE A 174 6.09 6.42 8.95
N GLN A 175 6.58 7.55 8.45
CA GLN A 175 7.97 7.98 8.56
C GLN A 175 8.00 9.38 9.23
N PRO A 176 7.74 9.47 10.54
CA PRO A 176 7.67 10.76 11.23
C PRO A 176 9.05 11.36 11.45
N ALA A 177 9.24 12.63 11.11
CA ALA A 177 10.41 13.39 11.52
C ALA A 177 10.37 13.68 13.03
N GLU A 178 11.52 14.01 13.60
CA GLU A 178 11.60 14.38 15.02
C GLU A 178 10.67 15.58 15.34
N GLY A 179 9.95 15.48 16.47
CA GLY A 179 9.04 16.52 16.94
C GLY A 179 7.71 16.59 16.22
N THR A 180 7.43 15.70 15.27
CA THR A 180 6.12 15.62 14.61
C THR A 180 5.13 14.85 15.49
N GLN A 181 3.86 15.25 15.42
CA GLN A 181 2.79 14.59 16.19
C GLN A 181 1.64 14.22 15.25
N ILE A 182 1.44 12.93 14.99
CA ILE A 182 0.22 12.45 14.32
C ILE A 182 -0.83 12.18 15.40
N ARG A 183 -1.84 13.05 15.48
CA ARG A 183 -2.91 12.91 16.48
C ARG A 183 -3.92 11.86 16.05
N GLN A 184 -4.38 11.95 14.80
CA GLN A 184 -5.48 11.14 14.32
C GLN A 184 -5.35 10.77 12.85
N ILE A 185 -5.75 9.55 12.52
CA ILE A 185 -5.80 9.02 11.16
C ILE A 185 -7.20 8.52 10.86
N VAL A 186 -7.78 8.95 9.73
CA VAL A 186 -8.94 8.32 9.11
C VAL A 186 -8.48 7.61 7.86
N ALA A 187 -8.62 6.28 7.81
CA ALA A 187 -8.21 5.47 6.65
C ALA A 187 -9.41 4.84 5.95
N LEU A 188 -9.53 5.07 4.65
CA LEU A 188 -10.65 4.66 3.80
C LEU A 188 -10.14 3.79 2.64
N THR A 189 -10.36 2.48 2.72
CA THR A 189 -9.76 1.51 1.78
C THR A 189 -10.78 0.48 1.29
N PRO A 190 -11.18 0.45 0.02
CA PRO A 190 -12.13 -0.54 -0.49
C PRO A 190 -11.67 -2.00 -0.37
N GLY A 191 -10.36 -2.23 -0.28
CA GLY A 191 -9.72 -3.54 -0.16
C GLY A 191 -9.20 -3.84 1.25
N MET A 192 -8.06 -4.52 1.32
CA MET A 192 -7.28 -4.73 2.54
C MET A 192 -6.50 -3.48 2.93
N LEU A 193 -6.48 -3.20 4.23
CA LEU A 193 -5.79 -2.05 4.81
C LEU A 193 -4.73 -2.53 5.79
N GLY A 194 -3.54 -1.94 5.75
CA GLY A 194 -2.54 -2.12 6.79
C GLY A 194 -1.83 -0.84 7.22
N PHE A 195 -1.19 -0.91 8.38
CA PHE A 195 -0.35 0.13 8.94
C PHE A 195 0.97 -0.46 9.42
N ALA A 196 2.07 0.18 9.05
CA ALA A 196 3.40 -0.07 9.61
C ALA A 196 3.91 1.21 10.27
N HIS A 197 4.70 1.07 11.34
CA HIS A 197 5.32 2.19 12.06
C HIS A 197 4.33 3.25 12.55
N LEU A 198 3.10 2.84 12.89
CA LEU A 198 2.10 3.74 13.44
C LEU A 198 2.65 4.40 14.72
N PRO A 199 2.72 5.75 14.80
CA PRO A 199 3.25 6.40 16.00
C PRO A 199 2.41 6.09 17.24
N GLU A 200 3.09 5.99 18.38
CA GLU A 200 2.42 5.74 19.66
C GLU A 200 1.46 6.90 19.99
N GLY A 201 0.28 6.56 20.49
CA GLY A 201 -0.75 7.54 20.86
C GLY A 201 -1.56 8.08 19.69
N THR A 202 -1.30 7.68 18.45
CA THR A 202 -2.15 8.05 17.31
C THR A 202 -3.48 7.31 17.33
N GLU A 203 -4.59 8.05 17.29
CA GLU A 203 -5.92 7.47 17.16
C GLU A 203 -6.20 7.08 15.70
N VAL A 204 -6.71 5.88 15.47
CA VAL A 204 -6.98 5.37 14.13
C VAL A 204 -8.46 5.05 13.95
N HIS A 205 -9.06 5.66 12.94
CA HIS A 205 -10.40 5.36 12.45
C HIS A 205 -10.32 4.68 11.08
N SER A 206 -10.43 3.36 11.06
CA SER A 206 -10.21 2.51 9.90
C SER A 206 -11.53 1.98 9.32
N LEU A 207 -11.83 2.33 8.07
CA LEU A 207 -12.95 1.78 7.31
C LEU A 207 -12.42 1.08 6.07
N TYR A 208 -12.53 -0.24 6.05
CA TYR A 208 -12.05 -1.05 4.95
C TYR A 208 -13.04 -2.10 4.47
N GLY A 209 -12.87 -2.57 3.24
CA GLY A 209 -13.67 -3.65 2.65
C GLY A 209 -15.18 -3.46 2.81
N ARG A 210 -15.84 -4.47 3.39
CA ARG A 210 -17.29 -4.45 3.63
C ARG A 210 -17.73 -3.37 4.61
N SER A 211 -16.90 -2.98 5.58
CA SER A 211 -17.26 -1.91 6.53
C SER A 211 -17.39 -0.57 5.83
N LEU A 212 -16.43 -0.21 4.98
CA LEU A 212 -16.49 1.00 4.16
C LEU A 212 -17.75 1.02 3.27
N ALA A 213 -18.03 -0.12 2.61
CA ALA A 213 -19.21 -0.27 1.76
C ALA A 213 -20.54 -0.13 2.54
N ARG A 214 -20.62 -0.68 3.76
CA ARG A 214 -21.79 -0.53 4.65
C ARG A 214 -22.03 0.92 5.06
N CYS A 215 -20.97 1.70 5.23
CA CYS A 215 -21.09 3.13 5.50
C CYS A 215 -21.46 3.95 4.25
N GLY A 216 -21.62 3.31 3.08
CA GLY A 216 -21.99 3.99 1.83
C GLY A 216 -20.87 4.84 1.22
N ILE A 217 -19.66 4.75 1.75
CA ILE A 217 -18.52 5.56 1.32
C ILE A 217 -17.86 4.88 0.13
N LYS A 218 -17.69 5.62 -0.97
CA LYS A 218 -17.15 5.12 -2.22
C LYS A 218 -16.03 6.04 -2.71
N PRO A 219 -14.79 5.83 -2.26
CA PRO A 219 -13.65 6.63 -2.69
C PRO A 219 -13.53 6.68 -4.22
N ALA A 220 -13.36 7.90 -4.75
CA ALA A 220 -13.21 8.13 -6.18
C ALA A 220 -12.43 9.42 -6.44
N ARG A 221 -11.50 9.39 -7.40
CA ARG A 221 -10.77 10.59 -7.85
C ARG A 221 -11.51 11.27 -8.98
N MET A 222 -11.48 12.59 -9.01
CA MET A 222 -12.02 13.37 -10.12
C MET A 222 -11.22 13.07 -11.39
N PRO A 223 -11.86 12.66 -12.51
CA PRO A 223 -11.16 12.46 -13.76
C PRO A 223 -10.47 13.75 -14.23
N LYS A 224 -9.16 13.66 -14.46
CA LYS A 224 -8.32 14.78 -14.91
C LYS A 224 -8.01 14.65 -16.40
N GLU A 225 -7.76 15.79 -17.06
CA GLU A 225 -7.58 15.83 -18.52
C GLU A 225 -6.38 15.04 -19.02
N HIS A 226 -5.33 14.91 -18.20
CA HIS A 226 -4.12 14.19 -18.57
C HIS A 226 -4.27 12.65 -18.51
N TRP A 227 -5.34 12.12 -17.92
CA TRP A 227 -5.59 10.67 -17.85
C TRP A 227 -5.84 10.13 -19.25
N SER A 228 -5.17 9.05 -19.63
CA SER A 228 -5.34 8.51 -20.98
C SER A 228 -6.77 8.04 -21.24
N PHE A 229 -7.50 7.54 -20.23
CA PHE A 229 -8.93 7.27 -20.35
C PHE A 229 -9.74 8.51 -20.74
N VAL A 230 -9.51 9.66 -20.10
CA VAL A 230 -10.25 10.90 -20.39
C VAL A 230 -9.91 11.41 -21.79
N ARG A 231 -8.65 11.31 -22.20
CA ARG A 231 -8.22 11.68 -23.55
C ARG A 231 -8.84 10.78 -24.62
N ASN A 232 -8.80 9.47 -24.43
CA ASN A 232 -9.35 8.50 -25.38
C ASN A 232 -10.86 8.68 -25.57
N VAL A 233 -11.59 9.03 -24.51
CA VAL A 233 -13.03 9.35 -24.58
C VAL A 233 -13.30 10.70 -25.26
N LYS A 234 -12.36 11.66 -25.23
CA LYS A 234 -12.48 12.90 -26.03
C LYS A 234 -12.22 12.63 -27.51
N GLU A 235 -11.29 11.75 -27.82
CA GLU A 235 -10.85 11.41 -29.19
C GLU A 235 -11.76 10.37 -29.86
N SER A 236 -12.52 9.58 -29.08
CA SER A 236 -13.51 8.60 -29.56
C SER A 236 -14.80 8.70 -28.74
N SER A 237 -15.98 8.63 -29.34
CA SER A 237 -17.26 8.67 -28.61
C SER A 237 -17.49 7.46 -27.69
N TYR A 238 -16.61 6.46 -27.73
CA TYR A 238 -16.64 5.28 -26.89
C TYR A 238 -16.25 5.62 -25.43
N GLY A 239 -17.07 5.20 -24.46
CA GLY A 239 -16.77 5.38 -23.03
C GLY A 239 -17.23 6.71 -22.41
N GLN A 240 -18.03 7.52 -23.11
CA GLN A 240 -18.64 8.74 -22.57
C GLN A 240 -19.48 8.47 -21.32
N ASP A 241 -20.29 7.40 -21.33
CA ASP A 241 -21.11 7.00 -20.18
C ASP A 241 -20.26 6.60 -18.97
N LEU A 242 -19.17 5.86 -19.20
CA LEU A 242 -18.21 5.48 -18.15
C LEU A 242 -17.51 6.71 -17.55
N LEU A 243 -17.16 7.70 -18.39
CA LEU A 243 -16.59 8.96 -17.92
C LEU A 243 -17.61 9.77 -17.10
N ALA A 244 -18.86 9.82 -17.55
CA ALA A 244 -19.95 10.47 -16.82
C ALA A 244 -20.21 9.80 -15.46
N GLU A 245 -20.21 8.47 -15.41
CA GLU A 245 -20.36 7.70 -14.16
C GLU A 245 -19.20 7.96 -13.20
N ASN A 246 -17.95 7.90 -13.68
CA ASN A 246 -16.77 8.20 -12.86
C ASN A 246 -16.80 9.63 -12.31
N ARG A 247 -17.20 10.61 -13.13
CA ARG A 247 -17.38 11.99 -12.68
C ARG A 247 -18.48 12.11 -11.63
N LYS A 248 -19.60 11.40 -11.79
CA LYS A 248 -20.68 11.39 -10.79
C LYS A 248 -20.17 10.83 -9.47
N ARG A 249 -19.48 9.68 -9.49
CA ARG A 249 -18.93 9.03 -8.29
C ARG A 249 -17.92 9.94 -7.57
N ALA A 250 -17.03 10.59 -8.32
CA ALA A 250 -16.06 11.52 -7.75
C ALA A 250 -16.74 12.76 -7.12
N ARG A 251 -17.78 13.32 -7.75
CA ARG A 251 -18.56 14.43 -7.16
C ARG A 251 -19.32 14.00 -5.90
N ASP A 252 -19.89 12.80 -5.90
CA ASP A 252 -20.59 12.27 -4.73
C ASP A 252 -19.62 12.09 -3.56
N PHE A 253 -18.40 11.62 -3.82
CA PHE A 253 -17.35 11.47 -2.82
C PHE A 253 -16.78 12.82 -2.34
N ASP A 254 -16.52 13.78 -3.24
CA ASP A 254 -16.09 15.15 -2.86
C ASP A 254 -17.15 15.85 -2.00
N ARG A 255 -18.45 15.69 -2.33
CA ARG A 255 -19.53 16.21 -1.48
C ARG A 255 -19.50 15.59 -0.09
N TRP A 256 -19.36 14.27 -0.01
CA TRP A 256 -19.27 13.57 1.28
C TRP A 256 -18.06 14.03 2.11
N MET A 257 -16.90 14.26 1.49
CA MET A 257 -15.71 14.81 2.17
C MET A 257 -15.98 16.20 2.73
N ARG A 258 -16.65 17.08 1.97
CA ARG A 258 -17.03 18.42 2.44
C ARG A 258 -18.00 18.36 3.60
N GLU A 259 -18.99 17.47 3.54
CA GLU A 259 -19.97 17.31 4.62
C GLU A 259 -19.33 16.72 5.90
N THR A 260 -18.33 15.85 5.75
CA THR A 260 -17.68 15.15 6.86
C THR A 260 -16.60 16.00 7.52
N PHE A 261 -15.73 16.62 6.72
CA PHE A 261 -14.48 17.27 7.15
C PHE A 261 -14.39 18.77 6.81
N ASP A 262 -15.43 19.34 6.19
CA ASP A 262 -15.42 20.73 5.66
C ASP A 262 -14.31 20.99 4.62
N LEU A 263 -13.85 19.93 3.93
CA LEU A 263 -12.79 20.00 2.93
C LEU A 263 -13.18 19.42 1.58
N GLY A 264 -12.63 19.99 0.52
CA GLY A 264 -12.58 19.38 -0.82
C GLY A 264 -11.17 18.83 -1.14
N PHE A 265 -11.04 18.12 -2.26
CA PHE A 265 -9.78 17.47 -2.67
C PHE A 265 -8.67 18.37 -3.24
N TYR A 266 -8.80 19.70 -3.19
CA TYR A 266 -7.89 20.60 -3.93
C TYR A 266 -6.44 20.60 -3.42
N SER A 267 -6.18 20.12 -2.20
CA SER A 267 -4.86 20.07 -1.56
C SER A 267 -4.43 18.65 -1.17
N ALA A 268 -4.98 17.62 -1.82
CA ALA A 268 -4.59 16.25 -1.54
C ALA A 268 -3.24 15.89 -2.20
N VAL A 269 -2.41 15.12 -1.49
CA VAL A 269 -1.31 14.36 -2.10
C VAL A 269 -1.94 13.22 -2.91
N GLU A 270 -1.88 13.30 -4.24
CA GLU A 270 -2.59 12.35 -5.12
C GLU A 270 -1.66 11.61 -6.09
N GLY A 271 -1.95 10.33 -6.33
CA GLY A 271 -1.27 9.51 -7.36
C GLY A 271 -2.10 8.30 -7.76
N LEU A 272 -1.88 7.70 -8.95
CA LEU A 272 -2.48 6.39 -9.22
C LEU A 272 -1.66 5.33 -8.50
N HIS A 273 -0.35 5.26 -8.77
CA HIS A 273 0.59 4.50 -7.94
C HIS A 273 1.62 5.46 -7.39
N LEU A 274 1.65 5.63 -6.07
CA LEU A 274 2.56 6.55 -5.38
C LEU A 274 3.12 5.87 -4.15
N SER A 275 4.42 5.58 -4.18
CA SER A 275 5.11 4.90 -3.08
C SER A 275 5.47 5.82 -1.93
N ASN A 276 5.54 7.15 -2.14
CA ASN A 276 5.91 8.09 -1.08
C ASN A 276 5.05 9.37 -1.11
N ALA A 277 4.47 9.74 0.02
CA ALA A 277 3.70 10.96 0.23
C ALA A 277 4.35 11.83 1.30
N LEU A 278 4.55 13.13 1.01
CA LEU A 278 5.07 14.12 1.94
C LEU A 278 3.91 14.88 2.61
N ILE A 279 3.92 14.92 3.95
CA ILE A 279 2.96 15.61 4.81
C ILE A 279 3.69 16.72 5.55
N GLY A 280 3.38 17.97 5.21
CA GLY A 280 4.09 19.14 5.72
C GLY A 280 5.17 19.63 4.74
N PRO A 281 6.00 20.58 5.18
CA PRO A 281 7.01 21.19 4.32
C PRO A 281 8.19 20.25 4.07
N MET A 282 8.85 20.39 2.91
CA MET A 282 10.13 19.71 2.65
C MET A 282 11.17 20.10 3.72
N PRO A 283 11.91 19.16 4.32
CA PRO A 283 12.98 19.49 5.25
C PRO A 283 14.00 20.45 4.64
N ALA A 284 14.35 21.50 5.38
CA ALA A 284 15.27 22.55 4.92
C ALA A 284 16.75 22.13 4.94
N SER A 285 17.07 21.02 5.62
CA SER A 285 18.43 20.50 5.78
C SER A 285 18.42 18.98 5.93
N GLU A 286 19.59 18.35 5.79
CA GLU A 286 19.74 16.90 5.91
C GLU A 286 19.40 16.40 7.33
N ASP A 287 19.84 17.13 8.36
CA ASP A 287 19.54 16.82 9.76
C ASP A 287 18.04 16.94 10.12
N ALA A 288 17.25 17.61 9.27
CA ALA A 288 15.82 17.74 9.45
C ALA A 288 15.00 16.63 8.77
N ARG A 289 15.64 15.73 8.02
CA ARG A 289 14.99 14.57 7.39
C ARG A 289 14.44 13.62 8.44
N ALA A 290 13.35 12.94 8.13
CA ALA A 290 12.87 11.84 8.96
C ALA A 290 13.80 10.63 8.82
N PRO A 291 14.00 9.83 9.87
CA PRO A 291 14.66 8.53 9.74
C PRO A 291 13.75 7.58 8.94
N TYR A 292 14.32 6.83 7.99
CA TYR A 292 13.59 5.76 7.33
C TYR A 292 13.43 4.56 8.29
N LEU A 293 12.20 4.11 8.45
CA LEU A 293 11.80 2.94 9.20
C LEU A 293 11.45 1.81 8.21
N PRO A 294 12.30 0.78 8.09
CA PRO A 294 12.06 -0.34 7.17
C PRO A 294 11.04 -1.32 7.74
N LEU A 295 10.37 -2.08 6.87
CA LEU A 295 9.46 -3.14 7.33
C LEU A 295 10.18 -4.26 8.08
N LEU A 296 11.47 -4.49 7.78
CA LEU A 296 12.28 -5.46 8.48
C LEU A 296 12.25 -5.21 10.00
N GLY A 297 11.84 -6.22 10.75
CA GLY A 297 11.79 -6.08 12.22
C GLY A 297 10.54 -5.39 12.75
N SER A 298 9.66 -4.88 11.89
CA SER A 298 8.48 -4.11 12.29
C SER A 298 7.28 -4.96 12.69
N ALA A 299 6.35 -4.36 13.42
CA ALA A 299 5.00 -4.89 13.60
C ALA A 299 4.06 -4.20 12.61
N VAL A 300 3.23 -4.99 11.93
CA VAL A 300 2.24 -4.50 10.97
C VAL A 300 0.83 -4.82 11.47
N LEU A 301 -0.03 -3.81 11.52
CA LEU A 301 -1.46 -3.97 11.72
C LEU A 301 -2.10 -4.19 10.35
N LEU A 302 -2.95 -5.21 10.21
CA LEU A 302 -3.57 -5.56 8.94
C LEU A 302 -5.03 -5.95 9.13
N SER A 303 -5.91 -5.49 8.23
CA SER A 303 -7.29 -5.95 8.18
C SER A 303 -7.35 -7.48 8.07
N PRO A 304 -8.34 -8.14 8.68
CA PRO A 304 -8.45 -9.60 8.64
C PRO A 304 -8.68 -10.09 7.20
N SER A 305 -8.08 -11.25 6.89
CA SER A 305 -8.27 -11.99 5.64
C SER A 305 -8.18 -13.49 5.94
N ASP A 306 -8.66 -14.33 5.02
CA ASP A 306 -8.74 -15.78 5.24
C ASP A 306 -7.35 -16.41 5.43
N PHE A 307 -6.38 -15.98 4.62
CA PHE A 307 -4.98 -16.37 4.74
C PHE A 307 -4.10 -15.15 4.53
N VAL A 308 -3.17 -14.91 5.46
CA VAL A 308 -2.19 -13.81 5.41
C VAL A 308 -0.82 -14.37 5.77
N MET A 309 0.23 -13.87 5.10
CA MET A 309 1.60 -14.28 5.33
C MET A 309 2.60 -13.16 5.09
N ALA A 310 3.55 -13.00 6.01
CA ALA A 310 4.80 -12.31 5.73
C ALA A 310 5.82 -13.32 5.19
N ALA A 311 6.20 -13.20 3.92
CA ALA A 311 7.13 -14.11 3.27
C ALA A 311 7.68 -13.51 1.96
N SER A 312 8.84 -14.01 1.52
CA SER A 312 9.33 -13.74 0.16
C SER A 312 8.38 -14.27 -0.91
N GLN A 313 8.40 -13.69 -2.10
CA GLN A 313 7.51 -14.07 -3.20
C GLN A 313 7.66 -15.56 -3.56
N LYS A 314 8.88 -16.10 -3.49
CA LYS A 314 9.14 -17.53 -3.73
C LYS A 314 8.44 -18.42 -2.72
N THR A 315 8.56 -18.09 -1.44
CA THR A 315 7.94 -18.86 -0.35
C THR A 315 6.42 -18.79 -0.46
N PHE A 316 5.87 -17.58 -0.65
CA PHE A 316 4.44 -17.39 -0.86
C PHE A 316 3.92 -18.18 -2.06
N SER A 317 4.62 -18.13 -3.20
CA SER A 317 4.21 -18.86 -4.41
C SER A 317 4.16 -20.37 -4.16
N SER A 318 5.15 -20.94 -3.48
CA SER A 318 5.20 -22.37 -3.16
C SER A 318 4.07 -22.79 -2.21
N GLN A 319 3.75 -21.97 -1.21
CA GLN A 319 2.71 -22.30 -0.24
C GLN A 319 1.30 -22.10 -0.81
N SER A 320 1.09 -21.03 -1.56
CA SER A 320 -0.14 -20.76 -2.30
C SER A 320 -0.44 -21.89 -3.30
N GLU A 321 0.57 -22.41 -3.99
CA GLU A 321 0.42 -23.60 -4.84
C GLU A 321 -0.06 -24.83 -4.08
N ALA A 322 0.55 -25.11 -2.92
CA ALA A 322 0.16 -26.25 -2.09
C ALA A 322 -1.30 -26.13 -1.63
N LEU A 323 -1.72 -24.94 -1.20
CA LEU A 323 -3.11 -24.66 -0.78
C LEU A 323 -4.11 -24.85 -1.93
N VAL A 324 -3.80 -24.34 -3.12
CA VAL A 324 -4.67 -24.52 -4.31
C VAL A 324 -4.77 -26.00 -4.69
N ARG A 325 -3.64 -26.73 -4.69
CA ARG A 325 -3.64 -28.18 -4.99
C ARG A 325 -4.44 -28.97 -3.98
N GLN A 326 -4.30 -28.65 -2.69
CA GLN A 326 -5.08 -29.29 -1.63
C GLN A 326 -6.57 -29.04 -1.85
N THR A 327 -6.97 -27.79 -2.04
CA THR A 327 -8.37 -27.39 -2.28
C THR A 327 -8.97 -28.09 -3.50
N ALA A 328 -8.21 -28.14 -4.61
CA ALA A 328 -8.61 -28.86 -5.83
C ALA A 328 -8.78 -30.36 -5.60
N THR A 329 -7.89 -30.97 -4.82
CA THR A 329 -7.92 -32.41 -4.49
C THR A 329 -9.11 -32.75 -3.61
N GLU A 330 -9.40 -31.93 -2.60
CA GLU A 330 -10.56 -32.06 -1.74
C GLU A 330 -11.86 -31.94 -2.56
N ALA A 331 -11.95 -30.95 -3.45
CA ALA A 331 -13.09 -30.80 -4.36
C ALA A 331 -13.30 -32.00 -5.31
N ALA A 332 -12.23 -32.71 -5.67
CA ALA A 332 -12.27 -33.93 -6.49
C ALA A 332 -12.57 -35.22 -5.71
N GLY A 333 -12.92 -35.12 -4.42
CA GLY A 333 -13.18 -36.28 -3.57
C GLY A 333 -11.90 -37.02 -3.15
N GLY A 334 -10.82 -36.28 -2.90
CA GLY A 334 -9.57 -36.79 -2.33
C GLY A 334 -8.50 -37.18 -3.37
N SER A 335 -8.83 -37.21 -4.66
CA SER A 335 -7.84 -37.36 -5.74
C SER A 335 -8.34 -36.76 -7.05
N LEU A 336 -7.49 -35.97 -7.72
CA LEU A 336 -7.80 -35.45 -9.06
C LEU A 336 -7.98 -36.57 -10.09
N SER A 337 -7.32 -37.72 -9.92
CA SER A 337 -7.43 -38.87 -10.84
C SER A 337 -8.86 -39.41 -10.93
N ASN A 338 -9.68 -39.20 -9.89
CA ASN A 338 -11.09 -39.61 -9.88
C ASN A 338 -11.91 -38.91 -10.97
N LEU A 339 -11.44 -37.76 -11.46
CA LEU A 339 -12.15 -36.95 -12.46
C LEU A 339 -11.90 -37.45 -13.89
N VAL A 340 -10.74 -38.04 -14.16
CA VAL A 340 -10.39 -38.56 -15.49
C VAL A 340 -10.84 -40.02 -15.65
N ALA A 341 -10.86 -40.79 -14.56
CA ALA A 341 -11.33 -42.17 -14.55
C ALA A 341 -12.83 -42.35 -14.84
N ARG A 342 -13.62 -41.27 -14.78
CA ARG A 342 -15.08 -41.26 -15.07
C ARG A 342 -15.43 -40.83 -16.50
N GLY A 343 -14.42 -40.46 -17.30
CA GLY A 343 -14.59 -40.01 -18.69
C GLY A 343 -14.42 -41.11 -19.74
N ASN A 344 -14.09 -42.34 -19.31
CA ASN A 344 -14.13 -43.58 -20.09
C ASN A 344 -15.23 -44.48 -19.52
#